data_AF-A0A241WFE2-F1
#
_entry.id   AF-A0A241WFE2-F1
#
_cell.length_a   1.000
_cell.length_b   1.000
_cell.length_c   1.000
_cell.angle_alpha   90.00
_cell.angle_beta   90.00
_cell.angle_gamma   90.00
#
_symmetry.space_group_name_H-M   'P 1'
#
loop_
_entity.id
_entity.type
_entity.pdbx_description
1 polymer ?
#
loop_
_entity_poly.entity_id
_entity_poly.type
_entity_poly.pdbx_seq_one_letter_code
_entity_poly.pdbx_strand_id
1 'polypeptide(L)'
;MASENINERGERLRLERSKLGLSQKDFAALFDKKWMAVLRYEKGERVMNQEDLESLRKAGVDVWFLLTGERSRLDLLSDEAKELLKLWDSVEPSQRETLMTLVRNFAESFGKK
;
A
#
# COMPACT_ATOMS: atom_id res chain seq x y z
N MET A 1 0.60 -17.25 -18.29
CA MET A 1 1.49 -16.82 -17.18
C MET A 1 1.85 -15.33 -17.26
N ALA A 2 2.69 -14.85 -18.20
CA ALA A 2 3.07 -13.41 -18.22
C ALA A 2 1.91 -12.46 -18.58
N SER A 3 1.07 -12.82 -19.57
CA SER A 3 -0.12 -12.05 -19.96
C SER A 3 -1.19 -12.00 -18.87
N GLU A 4 -1.31 -13.07 -18.09
CA GLU A 4 -2.27 -13.23 -17.00
C GLU A 4 -1.91 -12.30 -15.83
N ASN A 5 -0.63 -12.28 -15.43
CA ASN A 5 -0.13 -11.38 -14.39
C ASN A 5 -0.23 -9.90 -14.79
N ILE A 6 -0.06 -9.57 -16.09
CA ILE A 6 -0.25 -8.20 -16.58
C ILE A 6 -1.72 -7.76 -16.51
N ASN A 7 -2.67 -8.63 -16.87
CA ASN A 7 -4.10 -8.34 -16.74
C ASN A 7 -4.50 -8.14 -15.28
N GLU A 8 -3.98 -8.97 -14.38
CA GLU A 8 -4.21 -8.80 -12.94
C GLU A 8 -3.66 -7.47 -12.41
N ARG A 9 -2.50 -7.01 -12.91
CA ARG A 9 -1.95 -5.69 -12.55
C ARG A 9 -2.84 -4.53 -13.03
N GLY A 10 -3.43 -4.65 -14.21
CA GLY A 10 -4.36 -3.66 -14.75
C GLY A 10 -5.61 -3.50 -13.87
N GLU A 11 -6.19 -4.61 -13.43
CA GLU A 11 -7.31 -4.61 -12.49
C GLU A 11 -6.94 -4.02 -11.13
N ARG A 12 -5.76 -4.36 -10.59
CA ARG A 12 -5.27 -3.77 -9.34
C ARG A 12 -5.07 -2.26 -9.45
N LEU A 13 -4.61 -1.76 -10.60
CA LEU A 13 -4.50 -0.32 -10.86
C LEU A 13 -5.87 0.36 -10.85
N ARG A 14 -6.86 -0.27 -11.49
CA ARG A 14 -8.25 0.21 -11.49
C ARG A 14 -8.84 0.26 -10.07
N LEU A 15 -8.56 -0.75 -9.24
CA LEU A 15 -8.99 -0.78 -7.84
C LEU A 15 -8.37 0.38 -7.04
N GLU A 16 -7.07 0.61 -7.19
CA GLU A 16 -6.38 1.72 -6.49
C GLU A 16 -6.87 3.09 -6.92
N ARG A 17 -7.08 3.30 -8.23
CA ARG A 17 -7.70 4.53 -8.72
C ARG A 17 -9.10 4.73 -8.13
N SER A 18 -9.90 3.67 -8.07
CA SER A 18 -11.27 3.72 -7.56
C SER A 18 -11.32 4.00 -6.06
N LYS A 19 -10.36 3.48 -5.28
CA LYS A 19 -10.19 3.79 -3.84
C LYS A 19 -9.97 5.30 -3.61
N LEU A 20 -9.28 5.98 -4.52
CA LEU A 20 -9.07 7.43 -4.47
C LEU A 20 -10.26 8.24 -5.02
N GLY A 21 -11.29 7.60 -5.58
CA GLY A 21 -12.44 8.27 -6.18
C GLY A 21 -12.12 9.04 -7.48
N LEU A 22 -11.00 8.72 -8.15
CA LEU A 22 -10.51 9.48 -9.29
C LEU A 22 -10.96 8.91 -10.65
N SER A 23 -11.22 9.81 -11.60
CA SER A 23 -11.39 9.43 -13.01
C SER A 23 -10.05 8.99 -13.61
N GLN A 24 -10.06 8.27 -14.74
CA GLN A 24 -8.82 7.93 -15.46
C GLN A 24 -8.00 9.17 -15.85
N LYS A 25 -8.68 10.30 -16.11
CA LYS A 25 -8.02 11.58 -16.44
C LYS A 25 -7.33 12.17 -15.22
N ASP A 26 -8.02 12.24 -14.09
CA ASP A 26 -7.47 12.84 -12.86
C ASP A 26 -6.36 11.97 -12.28
N PHE A 27 -6.51 10.65 -12.39
CA PHE A 27 -5.48 9.70 -11.98
C PHE A 27 -4.22 9.82 -12.85
N ALA A 28 -4.36 10.01 -14.17
CA ALA A 28 -3.22 10.19 -15.08
C ALA A 28 -2.42 11.47 -14.75
N ALA A 29 -3.08 12.51 -14.23
CA ALA A 29 -2.44 13.75 -13.83
C ALA A 29 -1.47 13.57 -12.65
N LEU A 30 -1.66 12.51 -11.82
CA LEU A 30 -0.77 12.22 -10.67
C LEU A 30 0.66 11.88 -11.09
N PHE A 31 0.87 11.45 -12.33
CA PHE A 31 2.16 11.02 -12.87
C PHE A 31 2.45 11.62 -14.26
N ASP A 32 1.86 12.80 -14.51
CA ASP A 32 2.05 13.62 -15.72
C ASP A 32 1.85 12.85 -17.04
N LYS A 33 0.77 12.08 -17.13
CA LYS A 33 0.37 11.37 -18.35
C LYS A 33 -1.02 11.76 -18.81
N LYS A 34 -1.31 11.41 -20.06
CA LYS A 34 -2.65 11.51 -20.64
C LYS A 34 -3.52 10.36 -20.11
N TRP A 35 -4.83 10.58 -20.02
CA TRP A 35 -5.82 9.57 -19.62
C TRP A 35 -5.70 8.25 -20.40
N MET A 36 -5.33 8.31 -21.69
CA MET A 36 -5.10 7.13 -22.52
C MET A 36 -3.99 6.21 -22.00
N ALA A 37 -3.01 6.73 -21.27
CA ALA A 37 -1.99 5.89 -20.63
C ALA A 37 -2.63 5.01 -19.55
N VAL A 38 -3.44 5.60 -18.65
CA VAL A 38 -4.19 4.87 -17.62
C VAL A 38 -5.10 3.83 -18.25
N LEU A 39 -5.85 4.17 -19.31
CA LEU A 39 -6.72 3.21 -19.99
C LEU A 39 -5.94 1.97 -20.47
N ARG A 40 -4.77 2.17 -21.07
CA ARG A 40 -3.94 1.07 -21.60
C ARG A 40 -3.27 0.28 -20.49
N TYR A 41 -2.92 0.92 -19.38
CA TYR A 41 -2.42 0.25 -18.18
C TYR A 41 -3.49 -0.64 -17.55
N GLU A 42 -4.71 -0.13 -17.38
CA GLU A 42 -5.83 -0.88 -16.81
C GLU A 42 -6.25 -2.07 -17.69
N LYS A 43 -6.11 -1.96 -19.01
CA LYS A 43 -6.35 -3.07 -19.96
C LYS A 43 -5.20 -4.06 -20.07
N GLY A 44 -4.08 -3.83 -19.40
CA GLY A 44 -2.87 -4.66 -19.54
C GLY A 44 -2.16 -4.53 -20.91
N GLU A 45 -2.53 -3.56 -21.73
CA GLU A 45 -1.91 -3.32 -23.05
C GLU A 45 -0.54 -2.64 -22.95
N ARG A 46 -0.25 -2.01 -21.80
CA ARG A 46 1.02 -1.34 -21.54
C ARG A 46 1.37 -1.48 -20.06
N VAL A 47 2.66 -1.47 -19.76
CA VAL A 47 3.19 -1.53 -18.39
C VAL A 47 3.67 -0.13 -17.97
N MET A 48 3.42 0.23 -16.71
CA MET A 48 3.96 1.44 -16.08
C MET A 48 5.48 1.34 -15.96
N ASN A 49 6.18 2.46 -16.20
CA ASN A 49 7.61 2.54 -15.90
C ASN A 49 7.85 2.84 -14.41
N GLN A 50 9.12 2.94 -14.02
CA GLN A 50 9.49 3.22 -12.64
C GLN A 50 9.01 4.60 -12.18
N GLU A 51 9.12 5.62 -13.03
CA GLU A 51 8.72 7.00 -12.71
C GLU A 51 7.20 7.11 -12.47
N ASP A 52 6.40 6.36 -13.23
CA ASP A 52 4.95 6.25 -13.03
C ASP A 52 4.66 5.67 -11.62
N LEU A 53 5.36 4.58 -11.24
CA LEU A 53 5.16 3.93 -9.92
C LEU A 53 5.58 4.83 -8.76
N GLU A 54 6.70 5.55 -8.87
CA GLU A 54 7.16 6.48 -7.83
C GLU A 54 6.16 7.63 -7.62
N SER A 55 5.61 8.15 -8.70
CA SER A 55 4.59 9.22 -8.66
C SER A 55 3.29 8.73 -8.03
N LEU A 56 2.84 7.53 -8.39
CA LEU A 56 1.67 6.90 -7.78
C LEU A 56 1.88 6.63 -6.27
N ARG A 57 3.06 6.19 -5.86
CA ARG A 57 3.38 6.01 -4.43
C ARG A 57 3.23 7.31 -3.64
N LYS A 58 3.73 8.42 -4.18
CA LYS A 58 3.62 9.76 -3.56
C LYS A 58 2.15 10.21 -3.47
N ALA A 59 1.31 9.80 -4.42
CA ALA A 59 -0.11 10.08 -4.44
C ALA A 59 -0.96 9.15 -3.54
N GLY A 60 -0.33 8.29 -2.73
CA GLY A 60 -1.03 7.42 -1.78
C GLY A 60 -1.55 6.12 -2.37
N VAL A 61 -1.09 5.73 -3.56
CA VAL A 61 -1.39 4.42 -4.15
C VAL A 61 -0.52 3.33 -3.49
N ASP A 62 -1.13 2.19 -3.20
CA ASP A 62 -0.45 1.02 -2.68
C ASP A 62 0.32 0.29 -3.80
N VAL A 63 1.53 0.77 -4.08
CA VAL A 63 2.40 0.18 -5.11
C VAL A 63 2.77 -1.27 -4.78
N TRP A 64 2.84 -1.65 -3.51
CA TRP A 64 3.07 -3.05 -3.13
C TRP A 64 1.92 -3.92 -3.63
N PHE A 65 0.67 -3.53 -3.36
CA PHE A 65 -0.51 -4.20 -3.90
C PHE A 65 -0.51 -4.26 -5.42
N LEU A 66 -0.16 -3.17 -6.11
CA LEU A 66 -0.06 -3.19 -7.57
C LEU A 66 0.92 -4.26 -8.06
N LEU A 67 2.09 -4.39 -7.43
CA LEU A 67 3.13 -5.31 -7.85
C LEU A 67 2.86 -6.76 -7.46
N THR A 68 2.34 -7.01 -6.25
CA THR A 68 2.30 -8.36 -5.66
C THR A 68 0.89 -8.93 -5.53
N GLY A 69 -0.14 -8.09 -5.57
CA GLY A 69 -1.51 -8.49 -5.25
C GLY A 69 -1.80 -8.54 -3.75
N GLU A 70 -0.81 -8.33 -2.90
CA GLU A 70 -0.98 -8.29 -1.45
C GLU A 70 -1.11 -6.85 -0.96
N ARG A 71 -2.08 -6.59 -0.09
CA ARG A 71 -2.24 -5.26 0.51
C ARG A 71 -1.07 -4.95 1.45
N SER A 72 -0.49 -3.76 1.30
CA SER A 72 0.45 -3.26 2.29
C SER A 72 -0.26 -3.14 3.63
N ARG A 73 0.30 -3.77 4.66
CA ARG A 73 -0.31 -3.75 6.01
C ARG A 73 -0.16 -2.41 6.72
N LEU A 74 0.65 -1.50 6.17
CA LEU A 74 0.98 -0.22 6.78
C LEU A 74 -0.20 0.76 6.78
N ASP A 75 -1.03 0.74 5.73
CA ASP A 75 -2.22 1.59 5.64
C ASP A 75 -3.40 1.04 6.49
N LEU A 76 -3.31 -0.21 6.94
CA LEU A 76 -4.31 -0.86 7.80
C LEU A 76 -4.06 -0.62 9.29
N LEU A 77 -2.89 -0.10 9.66
CA LEU A 77 -2.59 0.26 11.04
C LEU A 77 -3.27 1.58 11.39
N SER A 78 -3.87 1.65 12.57
CA SER A 78 -4.31 2.92 13.14
C SER A 78 -3.11 3.84 13.36
N ASP A 79 -3.35 5.14 13.49
CA ASP A 79 -2.25 6.09 13.70
C ASP A 79 -1.53 5.82 15.03
N GLU A 80 -2.24 5.33 16.05
CA GLU A 80 -1.66 4.87 17.31
C GLU A 80 -0.75 3.65 17.11
N ALA A 81 -1.15 2.69 16.28
CA ALA A 81 -0.32 1.53 15.97
C ALA A 81 0.93 1.93 15.17
N LYS A 82 0.84 2.91 14.28
CA LYS A 82 2.00 3.48 13.57
C LYS A 82 2.93 4.21 14.53
N GLU A 83 2.40 4.96 15.48
CA GLU A 83 3.17 5.64 16.52
C GLU A 83 3.93 4.64 17.41
N LEU A 84 3.27 3.55 17.82
CA LEU A 84 3.92 2.47 18.57
C LEU A 84 5.11 1.88 17.82
N LEU A 85 4.99 1.63 16.52
CA LEU A 85 6.10 1.13 15.69
C LEU A 85 7.25 2.13 15.58
N LYS A 86 6.94 3.43 15.44
CA LYS A 86 7.97 4.48 15.44
C LYS A 86 8.73 4.52 16.77
N LEU A 87 8.01 4.44 17.89
CA LEU A 87 8.61 4.41 19.23
C LEU A 87 9.45 3.15 19.41
N TRP A 88 8.97 1.99 18.95
CA TRP A 88 9.69 0.72 19.02
C TRP A 88 11.10 0.79 18.41
N ASP A 89 11.25 1.48 17.28
CA ASP A 89 12.56 1.66 16.63
C ASP A 89 13.54 2.48 17.49
N SER A 90 13.04 3.36 18.36
CA SER A 90 13.86 4.15 19.30
C SER A 90 14.21 3.40 20.59
N VAL A 91 13.58 2.26 20.88
CA VAL A 91 13.84 1.46 22.08
C VAL A 91 15.14 0.67 21.92
N GLU A 92 16.00 0.72 22.94
CA GLU A 92 17.24 -0.06 22.99
C GLU A 92 16.95 -1.55 22.85
N PRO A 93 17.69 -2.32 22.03
CA PRO A 93 17.40 -3.75 21.80
C PRO A 93 17.26 -4.58 23.08
N SER A 94 18.04 -4.25 24.12
CA SER A 94 17.99 -4.91 25.43
C SER A 94 16.65 -4.72 26.17
N GLN A 95 15.95 -3.61 25.92
CA GLN A 95 14.68 -3.25 26.56
C GLN A 95 13.45 -3.70 25.77
N ARG A 96 13.63 -4.06 24.49
CA ARG A 96 12.53 -4.50 23.60
C ARG A 96 11.81 -5.73 24.13
N GLU A 97 12.51 -6.69 24.75
CA GLU A 97 11.88 -7.90 25.29
C GLU A 97 10.96 -7.58 26.47
N THR A 98 11.38 -6.66 27.36
CA THR A 98 10.55 -6.20 28.47
C THR A 98 9.31 -5.48 27.97
N LEU A 99 9.45 -4.57 27.00
CA LEU A 99 8.32 -3.87 26.39
C LEU A 99 7.35 -4.84 25.71
N MET A 100 7.87 -5.81 24.97
CA MET A 100 7.04 -6.83 24.32
C MET A 100 6.28 -7.69 25.33
N THR A 101 6.91 -8.04 26.45
CA THR A 101 6.25 -8.76 27.55
C THR A 101 5.09 -7.96 28.14
N LEU A 102 5.25 -6.65 28.35
CA LEU A 102 4.17 -5.78 28.81
C LEU A 102 3.00 -5.76 27.81
N VAL A 103 3.29 -5.58 26.52
CA VAL A 103 2.27 -5.58 25.46
C VAL A 103 1.50 -6.90 25.43
N ARG A 104 2.19 -8.06 25.50
CA ARG A 104 1.55 -9.39 25.57
C ARG A 104 0.63 -9.49 26.79
N ASN A 105 1.13 -9.12 27.96
CA ASN A 105 0.36 -9.19 29.20
C ASN A 105 -0.91 -8.34 29.12
N PHE A 106 -0.84 -7.13 28.56
CA PHE A 106 -2.03 -6.29 28.37
C PHE A 106 -3.00 -6.90 27.35
N ALA A 107 -2.51 -7.38 26.21
CA ALA A 107 -3.36 -8.00 25.19
C ALA A 107 -4.13 -9.22 25.73
N GLU A 108 -3.46 -10.07 26.52
CA GLU A 108 -4.05 -11.27 27.12
C GLU A 108 -4.96 -10.95 28.31
N SER A 109 -4.61 -9.94 29.12
CA SER A 109 -5.39 -9.53 30.29
C SER A 109 -6.76 -8.96 29.93
N PHE A 110 -6.93 -8.39 28.74
CA PHE A 110 -8.21 -7.87 28.25
C PHE A 110 -8.96 -8.83 27.32
N GLY A 111 -8.34 -9.95 26.92
CA GLY A 111 -8.95 -10.97 26.04
C GLY A 111 -9.79 -12.03 26.76
N LYS A 112 -9.80 -12.05 28.09
CA LYS A 112 -10.66 -12.96 28.89
C LYS A 112 -11.93 -12.25 29.36
N LYS A 113 -12.96 -12.23 28.51
CA LYS A 113 -14.37 -12.08 28.92
C LYS A 113 -15.24 -12.97 28.05
#